data_AF-A0A5B8XXU0-F1
#
_entry.id   AF-A0A5B8XXU0-F1
#
_cell.length_a   1.000
_cell.length_b   1.000
_cell.length_c   1.000
_cell.angle_alpha   90.00
_cell.angle_beta   90.00
_cell.angle_gamma   90.00
#
_symmetry.space_group_name_H-M   'P 1'
#
loop_
_entity.id
_entity.type
_entity.pdbx_description
1 polymer ?
#
loop_
_entity_poly.entity_id
_entity_poly.type
_entity_poly.pdbx_seq_one_letter_code
_entity_poly.pdbx_strand_id
1 'polypeptide(L)'
;MRSSLHFGSICLVLILGFLSSCGSSSTSDPEDLGGIEDMGGVEDLRSADMSADLDLVNNLVDSGAADDSGPDLVTMPDMTQRPPHEQLLSELVGFGQETTGGAGGPVVTVTTLADSGAGSLREAATSQGPAWIRFLVSGVIELESAIEVLSDKTIDGRGADITITGEGLFVQNGEGNVIINNIKIRDTSNDMIRFFNGGSNMWVHKCDLSNGGDGAFDATEGVTGVTVSYTHIFDHDKAMLVGAGSDDGDGVNMRWTAHHNWYENVVQRLPAIRFGQAHSFNNLIEWRSGTAMSTRLSPSQILVENNILAPQTNVGHKVISLAEDRGAAKFVGNLERPLPGDTIEFEETNPESVFDPSTSYSYTAEPANGDLDAYIRANAGWQDVPFPEVP
;
A
#
# COMPACT_ATOMS: atom_id res chain seq x y z
N MET A 1 41.77 42.03 -20.27
CA MET A 1 41.35 43.30 -20.91
C MET A 1 40.02 43.00 -21.61
N ARG A 2 38.87 43.12 -20.92
CA ARG A 2 37.94 44.27 -20.90
C ARG A 2 37.60 44.86 -22.28
N SER A 3 36.36 44.61 -22.75
CA SER A 3 35.31 45.55 -23.24
C SER A 3 34.39 44.86 -24.27
N SER A 4 33.20 44.36 -23.91
CA SER A 4 31.86 45.00 -23.90
C SER A 4 31.30 45.38 -25.30
N LEU A 5 30.28 44.65 -25.82
CA LEU A 5 28.84 45.01 -25.96
C LEU A 5 28.58 46.12 -27.03
N HIS A 6 27.66 46.04 -28.02
CA HIS A 6 26.22 45.74 -27.95
C HIS A 6 25.50 45.76 -29.34
N PHE A 7 24.33 45.06 -29.43
CA PHE A 7 23.11 45.20 -30.31
C PHE A 7 23.22 45.13 -31.85
N GLY A 8 22.28 44.58 -32.64
CA GLY A 8 20.96 43.95 -32.43
C GLY A 8 20.19 43.88 -33.78
N SER A 9 19.34 42.86 -34.00
CA SER A 9 18.24 42.83 -35.00
C SER A 9 17.38 41.58 -34.73
N ILE A 10 16.33 41.68 -33.90
CA ILE A 10 14.90 41.83 -34.24
C ILE A 10 14.43 40.83 -35.30
N CYS A 11 13.72 39.79 -34.85
CA CYS A 11 12.75 39.05 -35.65
C CYS A 11 11.42 39.00 -34.88
N LEU A 12 10.39 39.52 -35.52
CA LEU A 12 9.03 39.78 -35.06
C LEU A 12 8.17 38.54 -35.36
N VAL A 13 7.48 37.96 -34.38
CA VAL A 13 6.32 37.08 -34.62
C VAL A 13 5.19 37.51 -33.70
N LEU A 14 4.05 37.81 -34.33
CA LEU A 14 2.84 38.37 -33.74
C LEU A 14 2.14 37.41 -32.77
N ILE A 15 1.60 38.03 -31.71
CA ILE A 15 0.58 37.52 -30.80
C ILE A 15 -0.81 37.86 -31.36
N LEU A 16 -1.73 36.89 -31.37
CA LEU A 16 -3.19 37.03 -31.38
C LEU A 16 -3.70 35.72 -30.73
N GLY A 17 -4.40 35.65 -29.58
CA GLY A 17 -5.21 36.64 -28.88
C GLY A 17 -6.69 36.33 -29.08
N PHE A 18 -7.29 35.45 -28.26
CA PHE A 18 -8.75 35.36 -28.11
C PHE A 18 -9.11 35.05 -26.64
N LEU A 19 -9.72 36.05 -25.99
CA LEU A 19 -10.36 36.01 -24.68
C LEU A 19 -11.53 37.01 -24.73
N SER A 20 -12.76 36.54 -24.48
CA SER A 20 -13.99 37.28 -24.08
C SER A 20 -15.21 36.47 -24.54
N SER A 21 -16.34 36.37 -23.84
CA SER A 21 -16.90 37.14 -22.70
C SER A 21 -18.16 36.41 -22.20
N CYS A 22 -18.45 36.51 -20.90
CA CYS A 22 -19.77 36.25 -20.28
C CYS A 22 -20.78 37.36 -20.61
N GLY A 23 -22.09 37.04 -20.58
CA GLY A 23 -23.14 38.06 -20.29
C GLY A 23 -24.54 37.89 -20.91
N SER A 24 -25.44 37.25 -20.14
CA SER A 24 -26.87 37.57 -19.87
C SER A 24 -27.94 37.77 -20.96
N SER A 25 -29.10 37.09 -20.79
CA SER A 25 -30.51 37.60 -20.82
C SER A 25 -31.49 36.41 -20.75
N SER A 26 -32.26 36.15 -19.67
CA SER A 26 -33.56 36.72 -19.23
C SER A 26 -34.83 36.03 -19.79
N THR A 27 -35.84 35.87 -18.89
CA THR A 27 -37.30 35.64 -19.09
C THR A 27 -37.71 34.19 -19.44
N SER A 28 -38.81 33.57 -18.96
CA SER A 28 -39.96 33.90 -18.10
C SER A 28 -40.80 32.60 -17.86
N ASP A 29 -41.50 32.52 -16.73
CA ASP A 29 -42.66 31.68 -16.32
C ASP A 29 -43.61 31.16 -17.45
N PRO A 30 -44.47 30.10 -17.25
CA PRO A 30 -45.46 30.06 -16.15
C PRO A 30 -45.97 28.72 -15.58
N GLU A 31 -46.80 28.92 -14.55
CA GLU A 31 -47.74 28.09 -13.79
C GLU A 31 -48.52 27.01 -14.57
N ASP A 32 -48.96 25.92 -13.89
CA ASP A 32 -50.41 25.72 -13.61
C ASP A 32 -50.67 24.62 -12.55
N LEU A 33 -51.76 24.82 -11.83
CA LEU A 33 -52.28 24.20 -10.61
C LEU A 33 -53.34 23.12 -10.88
N GLY A 34 -53.64 22.32 -9.85
CA GLY A 34 -54.89 21.55 -9.70
C GLY A 34 -54.63 20.08 -9.34
N GLY A 35 -54.95 19.53 -8.17
CA GLY A 35 -56.04 19.85 -7.25
C GLY A 35 -57.25 18.96 -7.55
N ILE A 36 -57.33 17.76 -6.94
CA ILE A 36 -58.59 17.02 -6.75
C ILE A 36 -58.57 16.44 -5.33
N GLU A 37 -59.54 16.86 -4.53
CA GLU A 37 -59.87 16.36 -3.20
C GLU A 37 -60.74 15.10 -3.24
N ASP A 38 -60.50 14.23 -2.25
CA ASP A 38 -61.41 13.50 -1.36
C ASP A 38 -62.58 12.66 -1.93
N MET A 39 -62.69 11.43 -1.42
CA MET A 39 -63.87 10.93 -0.66
C MET A 39 -63.64 9.50 -0.15
N GLY A 40 -63.47 9.36 1.17
CA GLY A 40 -64.37 8.53 2.00
C GLY A 40 -64.08 7.04 2.27
N GLY A 41 -63.95 6.71 3.57
CA GLY A 41 -64.18 5.39 4.19
C GLY A 41 -62.97 4.45 4.16
N VAL A 42 -62.57 3.73 5.21
CA VAL A 42 -63.36 3.00 6.19
C VAL A 42 -62.51 2.72 7.45
N GLU A 43 -63.14 3.02 8.58
CA GLU A 43 -63.10 2.44 9.93
C GLU A 43 -61.85 1.79 10.58
N ASP A 44 -61.70 2.25 11.82
CA ASP A 44 -60.95 1.80 12.98
C ASP A 44 -61.38 0.38 13.45
N LEU A 45 -60.43 -0.53 13.62
CA LEU A 45 -60.59 -1.71 14.49
C LEU A 45 -59.37 -1.86 15.39
N ARG A 46 -59.56 -1.40 16.63
CA ARG A 46 -58.72 -1.71 17.78
C ARG A 46 -58.99 -3.15 18.29
N SER A 47 -57.94 -3.67 18.94
CA SER A 47 -57.90 -4.68 20.01
C SER A 47 -58.14 -6.16 19.71
N ALA A 48 -57.07 -6.95 19.85
CA ALA A 48 -56.98 -8.19 20.63
C ALA A 48 -55.48 -8.51 20.80
N ASP A 49 -54.89 -8.18 21.95
CA ASP A 49 -54.67 -9.10 23.09
C ASP A 49 -53.57 -10.13 22.81
N MET A 50 -52.32 -9.76 23.14
CA MET A 50 -51.16 -10.65 23.18
C MET A 50 -50.94 -11.10 24.62
N SER A 51 -51.72 -12.07 25.08
CA SER A 51 -51.37 -12.88 26.26
C SER A 51 -51.95 -14.28 26.14
N ALA A 52 -51.18 -15.20 25.55
CA ALA A 52 -51.26 -16.64 25.78
C ALA A 52 -50.17 -17.33 24.94
N ASP A 53 -49.03 -17.61 25.57
CA ASP A 53 -48.35 -18.92 25.53
C ASP A 53 -47.00 -18.83 26.27
N LEU A 54 -47.10 -18.39 27.51
CA LEU A 54 -46.27 -18.88 28.60
C LEU A 54 -46.96 -20.18 29.06
N ASP A 55 -46.59 -21.32 28.46
CA ASP A 55 -46.69 -22.67 29.07
C ASP A 55 -46.34 -23.78 28.05
N LEU A 56 -45.18 -23.66 27.39
CA LEU A 56 -44.48 -24.81 26.82
C LEU A 56 -43.07 -24.95 27.42
N VAL A 57 -42.96 -24.65 28.71
CA VAL A 57 -41.79 -24.94 29.54
C VAL A 57 -42.15 -26.14 30.40
N ASN A 58 -41.29 -27.17 30.40
CA ASN A 58 -41.38 -28.45 31.11
C ASN A 58 -41.97 -29.62 30.31
N ASN A 59 -41.19 -30.14 29.37
CA ASN A 59 -40.86 -31.57 29.36
C ASN A 59 -39.80 -31.84 28.29
N LEU A 60 -38.56 -32.03 28.72
CA LEU A 60 -37.52 -32.92 28.18
C LEU A 60 -36.18 -32.51 28.80
N VAL A 61 -35.98 -32.89 30.05
CA VAL A 61 -34.65 -33.08 30.62
C VAL A 61 -34.34 -34.56 30.37
N ASP A 62 -33.41 -34.87 29.47
CA ASP A 62 -32.26 -35.76 29.71
C ASP A 62 -31.43 -36.01 28.43
N SER A 63 -30.11 -35.90 28.59
CA SER A 63 -29.01 -36.37 27.73
C SER A 63 -28.75 -35.72 26.36
N GLY A 64 -27.63 -35.00 26.26
CA GLY A 64 -26.94 -34.70 24.99
C GLY A 64 -26.33 -33.30 24.96
N ALA A 65 -25.00 -33.22 25.01
CA ALA A 65 -24.24 -31.98 24.89
C ALA A 65 -24.53 -31.29 23.54
N ALA A 66 -24.92 -30.01 23.57
CA ALA A 66 -25.12 -29.19 22.39
C ALA A 66 -23.79 -28.53 21.98
N ASP A 67 -23.41 -28.81 20.73
CA ASP A 67 -22.42 -28.16 19.90
C ASP A 67 -22.83 -26.69 19.65
N ASP A 68 -21.99 -25.76 20.11
CA ASP A 68 -22.07 -24.32 19.86
C ASP A 68 -21.07 -23.96 18.76
N SER A 69 -21.46 -24.17 17.50
CA SER A 69 -20.76 -23.66 16.33
C SER A 69 -21.54 -22.48 15.75
N GLY A 70 -21.23 -21.29 16.28
CA GLY A 70 -21.34 -20.05 15.49
C GLY A 70 -20.52 -20.15 14.19
N PRO A 71 -20.67 -19.22 13.25
CA PRO A 71 -19.93 -19.28 11.99
C PRO A 71 -18.43 -19.29 12.28
N ASP A 72 -17.77 -20.38 11.91
CA ASP A 72 -16.32 -20.57 12.02
C ASP A 72 -15.62 -19.36 11.40
N LEU A 73 -15.07 -18.50 12.26
CA LEU A 73 -13.92 -17.70 11.88
C LEU A 73 -12.87 -18.71 11.44
N VAL A 74 -12.55 -18.75 10.15
CA VAL A 74 -11.47 -19.58 9.62
C VAL A 74 -10.20 -19.15 10.33
N THR A 75 -9.87 -19.84 11.41
CA THR A 75 -8.61 -19.69 12.11
C THR A 75 -7.56 -20.19 11.14
N MET A 76 -6.62 -19.32 10.79
CA MET A 76 -5.43 -19.71 10.03
C MET A 76 -4.89 -21.00 10.65
N PRO A 77 -4.66 -22.07 9.86
CA PRO A 77 -4.15 -23.32 10.41
C PRO A 77 -2.88 -23.04 11.21
N ASP A 78 -2.72 -23.75 12.32
CA ASP A 78 -1.53 -23.68 13.19
C ASP A 78 -0.26 -23.58 12.34
N MET A 79 0.48 -22.47 12.53
CA MET A 79 1.70 -22.17 11.77
C MET A 79 2.72 -23.31 11.84
N THR A 80 2.69 -24.13 12.88
CA THR A 80 3.58 -25.30 13.03
C THR A 80 3.22 -26.48 12.11
N GLN A 81 2.04 -26.48 11.50
CA GLN A 81 1.57 -27.53 10.57
C GLN A 81 1.78 -27.15 9.10
N ARG A 82 2.21 -25.92 8.82
CA ARG A 82 2.42 -25.46 7.44
C ARG A 82 3.72 -26.03 6.84
N PRO A 83 3.76 -26.23 5.51
CA PRO A 83 5.01 -26.56 4.83
C PRO A 83 6.12 -25.53 5.15
N PRO A 84 7.41 -25.94 5.19
CA PRO A 84 8.50 -25.05 5.59
C PRO A 84 8.55 -23.70 4.85
N HIS A 85 8.25 -23.67 3.55
CA HIS A 85 8.26 -22.43 2.76
C HIS A 85 7.19 -21.42 3.22
N GLU A 86 6.03 -21.90 3.68
CA GLU A 86 4.94 -21.05 4.17
C GLU A 86 5.19 -20.47 5.57
N GLN A 87 6.22 -20.91 6.29
CA GLN A 87 6.59 -20.31 7.58
C GLN A 87 6.94 -18.81 7.45
N LEU A 88 7.26 -18.35 6.24
CA LEU A 88 7.36 -16.93 5.87
C LEU A 88 6.20 -16.10 6.43
N LEU A 89 4.97 -16.63 6.39
CA LEU A 89 3.77 -15.90 6.81
C LEU A 89 3.79 -15.52 8.30
N SER A 90 4.66 -16.14 9.11
CA SER A 90 4.82 -15.78 10.52
C SER A 90 5.57 -14.45 10.72
N GLU A 91 6.25 -13.95 9.69
CA GLU A 91 6.99 -12.69 9.70
C GLU A 91 6.09 -11.48 9.36
N LEU A 92 4.86 -11.72 8.88
CA LEU A 92 3.95 -10.69 8.43
C LEU A 92 3.34 -9.92 9.61
N VAL A 93 3.58 -8.61 9.63
CA VAL A 93 3.03 -7.67 10.60
C VAL A 93 2.41 -6.48 9.86
N GLY A 94 1.30 -5.96 10.35
CA GLY A 94 0.65 -4.78 9.78
C GLY A 94 -0.72 -5.06 9.17
N PHE A 95 -1.26 -4.06 8.49
CA PHE A 95 -2.56 -4.15 7.81
C PHE A 95 -2.63 -5.25 6.75
N GLY A 96 -1.48 -5.71 6.23
CA GLY A 96 -1.41 -6.87 5.36
C GLY A 96 -1.63 -8.22 6.05
N GLN A 97 -1.82 -8.31 7.37
CA GLN A 97 -1.83 -9.56 8.18
C GLN A 97 -2.70 -10.73 7.66
N GLU A 98 -3.70 -10.46 6.84
CA GLU A 98 -4.56 -11.47 6.22
C GLU A 98 -4.01 -12.00 4.88
N THR A 99 -2.83 -11.56 4.44
CA THR A 99 -2.20 -11.99 3.19
C THR A 99 -1.61 -13.38 3.35
N THR A 100 -2.01 -14.29 2.46
CA THR A 100 -1.55 -15.68 2.42
C THR A 100 -0.84 -16.03 1.12
N GLY A 101 -1.00 -15.20 0.08
CA GLY A 101 -0.40 -15.44 -1.23
C GLY A 101 -0.88 -16.77 -1.82
N GLY A 102 0.06 -17.57 -2.31
CA GLY A 102 -0.20 -18.90 -2.85
C GLY A 102 -0.21 -20.03 -1.83
N ALA A 103 -0.34 -19.75 -0.53
CA ALA A 103 -0.38 -20.77 0.52
C ALA A 103 -1.49 -21.81 0.27
N GLY A 104 -1.20 -23.08 0.54
CA GLY A 104 -2.08 -24.22 0.24
C GLY A 104 -2.18 -24.57 -1.26
N GLY A 105 -1.61 -23.75 -2.15
CA GLY A 105 -1.48 -24.04 -3.58
C GLY A 105 -0.25 -24.90 -3.91
N PRO A 106 -0.10 -25.32 -5.17
CA PRO A 106 1.12 -25.96 -5.65
C PRO A 106 2.33 -25.03 -5.58
N VAL A 107 3.49 -25.63 -5.31
CA VAL A 107 4.79 -24.97 -5.56
C VAL A 107 5.10 -25.05 -7.06
N VAL A 108 5.13 -23.90 -7.72
CA VAL A 108 5.46 -23.76 -9.14
C VAL A 108 6.91 -23.33 -9.26
N THR A 109 7.69 -24.01 -10.10
CA THR A 109 9.13 -23.74 -10.23
C THR A 109 9.43 -23.06 -11.57
N VAL A 110 9.93 -21.83 -11.51
CA VAL A 110 10.47 -21.09 -12.66
C VAL A 110 11.81 -21.71 -13.07
N THR A 111 11.92 -22.09 -14.33
CA THR A 111 13.07 -22.85 -14.89
C THR A 111 13.78 -22.12 -16.02
N THR A 112 13.24 -20.99 -16.47
CA THR A 112 13.86 -20.15 -17.51
C THR A 112 13.80 -18.68 -17.11
N LEU A 113 14.79 -17.91 -17.58
CA LEU A 113 14.87 -16.46 -17.42
C LEU A 113 14.21 -15.71 -18.59
N ALA A 114 13.59 -16.42 -19.53
CA ALA A 114 12.85 -15.81 -20.62
C ALA A 114 11.65 -15.01 -20.09
N ASP A 115 11.35 -13.89 -20.74
CA ASP A 115 10.19 -13.04 -20.44
C ASP A 115 8.87 -13.83 -20.37
N SER A 116 8.70 -14.81 -21.27
CA SER A 116 7.46 -15.56 -21.42
C SER A 116 7.68 -16.99 -21.92
N GLY A 117 6.60 -17.79 -21.92
CA GLY A 117 6.59 -19.18 -22.35
C GLY A 117 6.76 -20.17 -21.19
N ALA A 118 6.83 -21.46 -21.56
CA ALA A 118 6.86 -22.56 -20.59
C ALA A 118 8.02 -22.42 -19.58
N GLY A 119 7.69 -22.50 -18.30
CA GLY A 119 8.64 -22.41 -17.18
C GLY A 119 9.08 -20.99 -16.82
N SER A 120 8.50 -19.95 -17.42
CA SER A 120 8.80 -18.55 -17.12
C SER A 120 8.07 -18.06 -15.86
N LEU A 121 8.57 -16.97 -15.26
CA LEU A 121 7.86 -16.27 -14.20
C LEU A 121 6.47 -15.80 -14.66
N ARG A 122 6.38 -15.27 -15.89
CA ARG A 122 5.12 -14.76 -16.44
C ARG A 122 4.06 -15.86 -16.53
N GLU A 123 4.40 -17.03 -17.04
CA GLU A 123 3.46 -18.17 -17.09
C GLU A 123 2.93 -18.51 -15.68
N ALA A 124 3.81 -18.59 -14.68
CA ALA A 124 3.43 -18.91 -13.32
C ALA A 124 2.57 -17.82 -12.66
N ALA A 125 2.97 -16.55 -12.79
CA ALA A 125 2.30 -15.41 -12.17
C ALA A 125 0.91 -15.12 -12.76
N THR A 126 0.72 -15.40 -14.05
CA THR A 126 -0.56 -15.26 -14.77
C THR A 126 -1.45 -16.50 -14.71
N SER A 127 -1.03 -17.54 -13.98
CA SER A 127 -1.81 -18.78 -13.85
C SER A 127 -3.02 -18.60 -12.92
N GLN A 128 -4.07 -19.36 -13.17
CA GLN A 128 -5.30 -19.36 -12.36
C GLN A 128 -5.10 -20.14 -11.07
N GLY A 129 -5.71 -19.66 -9.98
CA GLY A 129 -5.68 -20.30 -8.67
C GLY A 129 -4.38 -20.06 -7.88
N PRO A 130 -4.31 -20.53 -6.63
CA PRO A 130 -3.17 -20.27 -5.75
C PRO A 130 -1.89 -20.91 -6.26
N ALA A 131 -0.76 -20.21 -6.19
CA ALA A 131 0.55 -20.77 -6.51
C ALA A 131 1.70 -20.14 -5.71
N TRP A 132 2.54 -20.98 -5.13
CA TRP A 132 3.80 -20.58 -4.51
C TRP A 132 4.94 -20.71 -5.53
N ILE A 133 5.33 -19.59 -6.13
CA ILE A 133 6.29 -19.52 -7.22
C ILE A 133 7.70 -19.41 -6.63
N ARG A 134 8.54 -20.40 -6.91
CA ARG A 134 9.99 -20.41 -6.59
C ARG A 134 10.82 -20.46 -7.86
N PHE A 135 12.14 -20.30 -7.72
CA PHE A 135 13.06 -20.29 -8.85
C PHE A 135 14.08 -21.44 -8.74
N LEU A 136 14.29 -22.16 -9.85
CA LEU A 136 15.38 -23.12 -10.02
C LEU A 136 16.65 -22.47 -10.59
N VAL A 137 16.46 -21.37 -11.33
CA VAL A 137 17.53 -20.61 -11.98
C VAL A 137 17.75 -19.30 -11.26
N SER A 138 18.96 -18.76 -11.33
CA SER A 138 19.31 -17.41 -10.89
C SER A 138 19.75 -16.59 -12.09
N GLY A 139 19.51 -15.28 -12.06
CA GLY A 139 19.92 -14.36 -13.11
C GLY A 139 18.92 -13.23 -13.31
N VAL A 140 19.03 -12.60 -14.48
CA VAL A 140 18.19 -11.46 -14.87
C VAL A 140 17.05 -11.92 -15.76
N ILE A 141 15.82 -11.58 -15.38
CA ILE A 141 14.63 -11.68 -16.22
C ILE A 141 14.40 -10.28 -16.80
N GLU A 142 14.67 -10.12 -18.09
CA GLU A 142 14.38 -8.87 -18.82
C GLU A 142 12.95 -8.96 -19.36
N LEU A 143 12.06 -8.14 -18.81
CA LEU A 143 10.66 -8.12 -19.18
C LEU A 143 10.42 -7.22 -20.39
N GLU A 144 9.67 -7.73 -21.37
CA GLU A 144 9.26 -6.95 -22.56
C GLU A 144 7.98 -6.14 -22.31
N SER A 145 7.21 -6.51 -21.28
CA SER A 145 6.00 -5.85 -20.80
C SER A 145 5.81 -6.13 -19.31
N ALA A 146 5.03 -5.34 -18.59
CA ALA A 146 4.72 -5.65 -17.19
C ALA A 146 4.06 -7.04 -17.06
N ILE A 147 4.32 -7.75 -15.96
CA ILE A 147 3.60 -9.00 -15.64
C ILE A 147 2.35 -8.62 -14.85
N GLU A 148 1.18 -8.98 -15.37
CA GLU A 148 -0.08 -8.94 -14.62
C GLU A 148 -0.14 -10.16 -13.69
N VAL A 149 0.21 -9.96 -12.43
CA VAL A 149 0.17 -10.98 -11.39
C VAL A 149 -1.27 -11.15 -10.94
N LEU A 150 -1.83 -12.35 -11.11
CA LEU A 150 -3.18 -12.67 -10.68
C LEU A 150 -3.25 -12.95 -9.17
N SER A 151 -4.46 -13.11 -8.65
CA SER A 151 -4.70 -13.40 -7.24
C SER A 151 -4.03 -14.68 -6.75
N ASP A 152 -3.83 -14.73 -5.43
CA ASP A 152 -3.35 -15.89 -4.69
C ASP A 152 -1.94 -16.33 -5.13
N LYS A 153 -1.02 -15.37 -5.26
CA LYS A 153 0.36 -15.64 -5.69
C LYS A 153 1.34 -15.31 -4.59
N THR A 154 2.31 -16.20 -4.40
CA THR A 154 3.56 -15.86 -3.73
C THR A 154 4.68 -15.95 -4.75
N ILE A 155 5.39 -14.86 -5.01
CA ILE A 155 6.66 -14.86 -5.75
C ILE A 155 7.77 -14.86 -4.70
N ASP A 156 8.43 -16.00 -4.53
CA ASP A 156 9.43 -16.22 -3.49
C ASP A 156 10.82 -16.46 -4.09
N GLY A 157 11.67 -15.43 -4.03
CA GLY A 157 13.04 -15.50 -4.52
C GLY A 157 14.02 -16.17 -3.57
N ARG A 158 13.61 -16.64 -2.38
CA ARG A 158 14.53 -17.40 -1.51
C ARG A 158 15.05 -18.63 -2.25
N GLY A 159 16.35 -18.90 -2.12
CA GLY A 159 17.06 -19.96 -2.84
C GLY A 159 17.53 -19.58 -4.24
N ALA A 160 17.31 -18.35 -4.70
CA ALA A 160 17.81 -17.86 -5.99
C ALA A 160 18.18 -16.37 -5.94
N ASP A 161 19.17 -15.98 -6.74
CA ASP A 161 19.45 -14.58 -7.03
C ASP A 161 18.67 -14.17 -8.30
N ILE A 162 17.48 -13.58 -8.11
CA ILE A 162 16.62 -13.12 -9.21
C ILE A 162 16.58 -11.60 -9.25
N THR A 163 16.89 -11.05 -10.42
CA THR A 163 16.69 -9.64 -10.74
C THR A 163 15.71 -9.49 -11.90
N ILE A 164 14.69 -8.66 -11.73
CA ILE A 164 13.75 -8.26 -12.79
C ILE A 164 14.15 -6.89 -13.33
N THR A 165 14.14 -6.73 -14.66
CA THR A 165 14.48 -5.47 -15.35
C THR A 165 13.53 -5.20 -16.52
N GLY A 166 13.58 -3.99 -17.09
CA GLY A 166 12.77 -3.58 -18.23
C GLY A 166 11.39 -3.08 -17.82
N GLU A 167 10.61 -3.92 -17.15
CA GLU A 167 9.24 -3.62 -16.69
C GLU A 167 8.98 -4.17 -15.28
N GLY A 168 7.79 -3.90 -14.72
CA GLY A 168 7.43 -4.24 -13.34
C GLY A 168 6.43 -5.39 -13.15
N LEU A 169 6.04 -5.60 -11.90
CA LEU A 169 5.01 -6.56 -11.45
C LEU A 169 3.74 -5.82 -11.05
N PHE A 170 2.65 -6.02 -11.79
CA PHE A 170 1.40 -5.30 -11.61
C PHE A 170 0.28 -6.22 -11.12
N VAL A 171 -0.44 -5.82 -10.07
CA VAL A 171 -1.69 -6.46 -9.62
C VAL A 171 -2.80 -5.44 -9.78
N GLN A 172 -3.86 -5.78 -10.50
CA GLN A 172 -4.83 -4.77 -10.91
C GLN A 172 -6.25 -5.30 -10.98
N ASN A 173 -7.22 -4.39 -11.07
CA ASN A 173 -8.63 -4.70 -11.35
C ASN A 173 -9.26 -5.64 -10.32
N GLY A 174 -8.96 -5.43 -9.04
CA GLY A 174 -9.53 -6.21 -7.93
C GLY A 174 -8.79 -7.50 -7.60
N GLU A 175 -7.73 -7.86 -8.35
CA GLU A 175 -6.84 -8.96 -7.98
C GLU A 175 -6.16 -8.67 -6.62
N GLY A 176 -5.92 -9.70 -5.82
CA GLY A 176 -5.52 -9.57 -4.41
C GLY A 176 -4.83 -10.81 -3.85
N ASN A 177 -4.49 -10.76 -2.57
CA ASN A 177 -3.79 -11.85 -1.87
C ASN A 177 -2.45 -12.20 -2.56
N VAL A 178 -1.55 -11.22 -2.66
CA VAL A 178 -0.26 -11.37 -3.34
C VAL A 178 0.91 -11.07 -2.41
N ILE A 179 1.91 -11.96 -2.44
CA ILE A 179 3.19 -11.82 -1.74
C ILE A 179 4.31 -11.72 -2.77
N ILE A 180 5.13 -10.68 -2.66
CA ILE A 180 6.37 -10.52 -3.43
C ILE A 180 7.52 -10.51 -2.43
N ASN A 181 8.33 -11.55 -2.44
CA ASN A 181 9.34 -11.81 -1.42
C ASN A 181 10.73 -12.07 -2.01
N ASN A 182 11.75 -11.44 -1.42
CA ASN A 182 13.16 -11.78 -1.63
C ASN A 182 13.61 -11.78 -3.10
N ILE A 183 13.24 -10.75 -3.86
CA ILE A 183 13.68 -10.51 -5.24
C ILE A 183 14.25 -9.11 -5.40
N LYS A 184 14.95 -8.88 -6.52
CA LYS A 184 15.46 -7.57 -6.91
C LYS A 184 14.69 -7.07 -8.12
N ILE A 185 14.30 -5.81 -8.15
CA ILE A 185 13.71 -5.15 -9.33
C ILE A 185 14.46 -3.85 -9.57
N ARG A 186 14.91 -3.62 -10.79
CA ARG A 186 15.59 -2.37 -11.16
C ARG A 186 15.47 -2.03 -12.63
N ASP A 187 15.81 -0.78 -12.97
CA ASP A 187 15.90 -0.33 -14.36
C ASP A 187 14.60 -0.58 -15.15
N THR A 188 13.46 -0.35 -14.50
CA THR A 188 12.14 -0.47 -15.12
C THR A 188 11.79 0.81 -15.86
N SER A 189 11.05 0.71 -16.97
CA SER A 189 10.60 1.88 -17.72
C SER A 189 9.53 2.70 -16.98
N ASN A 190 8.88 2.08 -16.01
CA ASN A 190 7.76 2.59 -15.21
C ASN A 190 7.88 2.12 -13.74
N ASP A 191 6.76 1.96 -13.03
CA ASP A 191 6.69 1.41 -11.67
C ASP A 191 7.33 0.02 -11.57
N MET A 192 8.04 -0.25 -10.46
CA MET A 192 8.64 -1.58 -10.22
C MET A 192 7.61 -2.59 -9.71
N ILE A 193 6.82 -2.20 -8.70
CA ILE A 193 5.68 -2.96 -8.19
C ILE A 193 4.48 -2.02 -8.14
N ARG A 194 3.36 -2.41 -8.75
CA ARG A 194 2.16 -1.56 -8.78
C ARG A 194 0.89 -2.35 -8.48
N PHE A 195 0.14 -1.90 -7.48
CA PHE A 195 -1.19 -2.42 -7.16
C PHE A 195 -2.24 -1.34 -7.41
N PHE A 196 -3.24 -1.57 -8.27
CA PHE A 196 -4.19 -0.49 -8.59
C PHE A 196 -5.55 -0.96 -9.08
N ASN A 197 -6.53 -0.07 -9.02
CA ASN A 197 -7.92 -0.32 -9.39
C ASN A 197 -8.53 -1.48 -8.58
N GLY A 198 -8.50 -1.34 -7.26
CA GLY A 198 -9.01 -2.29 -6.28
C GLY A 198 -8.07 -3.46 -5.99
N GLY A 199 -8.46 -4.26 -4.99
CA GLY A 199 -7.69 -5.40 -4.50
C GLY A 199 -7.37 -5.24 -3.02
N SER A 200 -7.07 -6.35 -2.35
CA SER A 200 -6.66 -6.32 -0.95
C SER A 200 -5.66 -7.41 -0.64
N ASN A 201 -5.05 -7.32 0.55
CA ASN A 201 -4.16 -8.35 1.09
C ASN A 201 -2.88 -8.44 0.26
N MET A 202 -1.98 -7.48 0.45
CA MET A 202 -0.74 -7.40 -0.29
C MET A 202 0.47 -7.31 0.63
N TRP A 203 1.53 -8.03 0.29
CA TRP A 203 2.77 -8.00 1.05
C TRP A 203 4.00 -7.96 0.16
N VAL A 204 4.77 -6.88 0.26
CA VAL A 204 6.12 -6.78 -0.32
C VAL A 204 7.13 -6.93 0.79
N HIS A 205 8.00 -7.92 0.68
CA HIS A 205 8.92 -8.31 1.75
C HIS A 205 10.34 -8.56 1.23
N LYS A 206 11.36 -8.07 1.94
CA LYS A 206 12.78 -8.38 1.64
C LYS A 206 13.18 -8.17 0.18
N CYS A 207 12.63 -7.15 -0.48
CA CYS A 207 12.97 -6.85 -1.86
C CYS A 207 14.02 -5.74 -1.96
N ASP A 208 14.84 -5.78 -3.00
CA ASP A 208 15.68 -4.64 -3.42
C ASP A 208 15.02 -3.94 -4.61
N LEU A 209 14.74 -2.65 -4.48
CA LEU A 209 14.06 -1.84 -5.50
C LEU A 209 14.89 -0.60 -5.83
N SER A 210 15.31 -0.43 -7.09
CA SER A 210 16.14 0.73 -7.48
C SER A 210 15.94 1.20 -8.92
N ASN A 211 16.21 2.49 -9.18
CA ASN A 211 16.27 3.06 -10.53
C ASN A 211 15.07 2.73 -11.47
N GLY A 212 13.84 2.70 -10.93
CA GLY A 212 12.62 2.62 -11.74
C GLY A 212 12.28 3.94 -12.45
N GLY A 213 11.44 3.88 -13.48
CA GLY A 213 11.03 5.04 -14.29
C GLY A 213 9.98 5.95 -13.64
N ASP A 214 9.16 5.42 -12.73
CA ASP A 214 8.23 6.22 -11.91
C ASP A 214 8.31 5.86 -10.41
N GLY A 215 7.42 5.04 -9.87
CA GLY A 215 7.39 4.63 -8.47
C GLY A 215 8.13 3.31 -8.17
N ALA A 216 8.72 3.17 -6.99
CA ALA A 216 9.26 1.87 -6.57
C ALA A 216 8.14 0.90 -6.16
N PHE A 217 7.19 1.39 -5.39
CA PHE A 217 6.00 0.67 -4.99
C PHE A 217 4.81 1.62 -4.97
N ASP A 218 3.89 1.46 -5.91
CA ASP A 218 2.68 2.28 -5.97
C ASP A 218 1.46 1.41 -5.72
N ALA A 219 0.58 1.88 -4.84
CA ALA A 219 -0.60 1.13 -4.49
C ALA A 219 -1.80 2.07 -4.28
N THR A 220 -2.74 2.04 -5.22
CA THR A 220 -3.69 3.15 -5.47
C THR A 220 -5.11 2.67 -5.74
N GLU A 221 -6.06 3.61 -5.86
CA GLU A 221 -7.41 3.36 -6.40
C GLU A 221 -8.15 2.22 -5.67
N GLY A 222 -8.27 2.32 -4.34
CA GLY A 222 -9.05 1.37 -3.53
C GLY A 222 -8.31 0.13 -3.07
N VAL A 223 -7.02 -0.02 -3.37
CA VAL A 223 -6.18 -1.09 -2.79
C VAL A 223 -6.07 -0.93 -1.26
N THR A 224 -6.24 -2.00 -0.50
CA THR A 224 -6.17 -1.96 0.97
C THR A 224 -5.54 -3.21 1.59
N GLY A 225 -5.24 -3.17 2.89
CA GLY A 225 -4.63 -4.31 3.59
C GLY A 225 -3.23 -4.59 3.06
N VAL A 226 -2.35 -3.59 3.12
CA VAL A 226 -1.00 -3.68 2.56
C VAL A 226 0.07 -3.55 3.63
N THR A 227 1.08 -4.40 3.54
CA THR A 227 2.34 -4.28 4.27
C THR A 227 3.51 -4.23 3.29
N VAL A 228 4.43 -3.28 3.48
CA VAL A 228 5.77 -3.31 2.88
C VAL A 228 6.77 -3.40 4.02
N SER A 229 7.54 -4.48 4.07
CA SER A 229 8.44 -4.70 5.20
C SER A 229 9.80 -5.24 4.81
N TYR A 230 10.83 -4.85 5.57
CA TYR A 230 12.21 -5.27 5.34
C TYR A 230 12.68 -5.07 3.90
N THR A 231 12.11 -4.10 3.16
CA THR A 231 12.44 -3.83 1.77
C THR A 231 13.47 -2.70 1.71
N HIS A 232 14.46 -2.84 0.84
CA HIS A 232 15.46 -1.82 0.57
C HIS A 232 15.11 -1.09 -0.73
N ILE A 233 14.80 0.20 -0.62
CA ILE A 233 14.53 1.06 -1.77
C ILE A 233 15.67 2.06 -1.88
N PHE A 234 16.39 2.05 -3.00
CA PHE A 234 17.59 2.87 -3.12
C PHE A 234 17.81 3.46 -4.51
N ASP A 235 18.58 4.54 -4.56
CA ASP A 235 18.95 5.22 -5.80
C ASP A 235 17.75 5.49 -6.72
N HIS A 236 16.69 6.08 -6.15
CA HIS A 236 15.41 6.26 -6.82
C HIS A 236 14.75 7.59 -6.45
N ASP A 237 13.85 8.10 -7.31
CA ASP A 237 13.14 9.35 -7.05
C ASP A 237 11.94 9.14 -6.12
N LYS A 238 10.93 8.38 -6.56
CA LYS A 238 9.62 8.27 -5.91
C LYS A 238 9.46 6.89 -5.28
N ALA A 239 9.75 6.76 -3.98
CA ALA A 239 9.68 5.44 -3.33
C ALA A 239 8.27 4.83 -3.34
N MET A 240 7.34 5.42 -2.58
CA MET A 240 6.05 4.80 -2.33
C MET A 240 4.88 5.78 -2.43
N LEU A 241 4.04 5.63 -3.45
CA LEU A 241 2.73 6.28 -3.47
C LEU A 241 1.67 5.33 -2.93
N VAL A 242 1.07 5.76 -1.84
CA VAL A 242 0.07 5.01 -1.12
C VAL A 242 -1.24 5.79 -1.21
N GLY A 243 -2.17 5.29 -2.00
CA GLY A 243 -3.38 6.00 -2.32
C GLY A 243 -3.22 7.00 -3.46
N ALA A 244 -4.09 6.83 -4.46
CA ALA A 244 -4.38 7.81 -5.48
C ALA A 244 -5.82 7.59 -5.96
N GLY A 245 -6.54 8.67 -6.23
CA GLY A 245 -7.92 8.68 -6.71
C GLY A 245 -8.38 10.12 -6.84
N SER A 246 -9.20 10.41 -7.86
CA SER A 246 -9.84 11.72 -8.06
C SER A 246 -11.17 11.86 -7.32
N ASP A 247 -11.70 10.74 -6.82
CA ASP A 247 -13.09 10.63 -6.40
C ASP A 247 -13.17 10.55 -4.87
N ASP A 248 -14.07 11.35 -4.29
CA ASP A 248 -14.31 11.46 -2.85
C ASP A 248 -14.89 10.13 -2.30
N GLY A 249 -14.06 9.11 -2.08
CA GLY A 249 -14.51 7.86 -1.46
C GLY A 249 -13.56 6.68 -1.56
N ASP A 250 -12.94 6.45 -2.72
CA ASP A 250 -12.20 5.20 -2.98
C ASP A 250 -10.98 5.01 -2.06
N GLY A 251 -10.41 6.10 -1.57
CA GLY A 251 -9.23 6.07 -0.73
C GLY A 251 -9.48 5.89 0.78
N VAL A 252 -10.70 6.11 1.27
CA VAL A 252 -10.94 6.21 2.74
C VAL A 252 -10.76 4.88 3.48
N ASN A 253 -10.92 3.77 2.78
CA ASN A 253 -10.79 2.41 3.32
C ASN A 253 -9.39 1.82 3.12
N MET A 254 -8.48 2.54 2.48
CA MET A 254 -7.13 2.03 2.26
C MET A 254 -6.33 2.03 3.56
N ARG A 255 -5.60 0.94 3.81
CA ARG A 255 -4.85 0.67 5.05
C ARG A 255 -3.46 0.14 4.72
N TRP A 256 -2.43 0.76 5.28
CA TRP A 256 -1.05 0.57 4.85
C TRP A 256 -0.07 0.54 5.99
N THR A 257 0.89 -0.39 5.92
CA THR A 257 1.98 -0.48 6.89
C THR A 257 3.32 -0.49 6.17
N ALA A 258 4.26 0.31 6.63
CA ALA A 258 5.65 0.28 6.20
C ALA A 258 6.54 0.09 7.43
N HIS A 259 7.27 -1.03 7.51
CA HIS A 259 8.18 -1.26 8.64
C HIS A 259 9.49 -1.93 8.31
N HIS A 260 10.54 -1.56 9.05
CA HIS A 260 11.89 -2.12 8.88
C HIS A 260 12.44 -1.97 7.47
N ASN A 261 11.88 -1.05 6.68
CA ASN A 261 12.39 -0.73 5.36
C ASN A 261 13.61 0.18 5.49
N TRP A 262 14.51 0.03 4.53
CA TRP A 262 15.64 0.92 4.35
C TRP A 262 15.41 1.74 3.08
N TYR A 263 15.42 3.06 3.22
CA TYR A 263 15.38 3.98 2.09
C TYR A 263 16.74 4.66 1.98
N GLU A 264 17.55 4.33 0.98
CA GLU A 264 18.91 4.83 0.80
C GLU A 264 19.00 5.73 -0.44
N ASN A 265 19.45 6.97 -0.30
CA ASN A 265 19.62 7.88 -1.43
C ASN A 265 18.32 8.07 -2.25
N VAL A 266 17.16 8.08 -1.59
CA VAL A 266 15.85 8.29 -2.23
C VAL A 266 15.45 9.77 -2.19
N VAL A 267 14.75 10.27 -3.21
CA VAL A 267 14.37 11.69 -3.27
C VAL A 267 13.13 11.99 -2.42
N GLN A 268 12.02 11.27 -2.60
CA GLN A 268 10.71 11.59 -2.01
C GLN A 268 9.76 10.38 -1.91
N ARG A 269 8.58 10.61 -1.31
CA ARG A 269 7.47 9.64 -1.13
C ARG A 269 7.84 8.47 -0.20
N LEU A 270 8.11 8.74 1.07
CA LEU A 270 8.68 7.77 2.01
C LEU A 270 7.81 7.40 3.23
N PRO A 271 6.49 7.14 3.12
CA PRO A 271 5.64 7.14 1.93
C PRO A 271 4.97 8.50 1.66
N ALA A 272 4.44 8.69 0.45
CA ALA A 272 3.44 9.73 0.18
C ALA A 272 2.05 9.11 0.19
N ILE A 273 1.14 9.66 0.99
CA ILE A 273 -0.17 9.09 1.25
C ILE A 273 -1.27 10.02 0.74
N ARG A 274 -2.29 9.44 0.09
CA ARG A 274 -3.58 10.07 -0.16
C ARG A 274 -4.71 9.25 0.42
N PHE A 275 -5.60 9.92 1.16
CA PHE A 275 -6.69 9.28 1.89
C PHE A 275 -6.22 8.14 2.84
N GLY A 276 -7.15 7.48 3.51
CA GLY A 276 -6.90 6.25 4.28
C GLY A 276 -5.99 6.43 5.49
N GLN A 277 -5.41 5.32 5.92
CA GLN A 277 -4.57 5.24 7.12
C GLN A 277 -3.25 4.54 6.79
N ALA A 278 -2.14 5.13 7.22
CA ALA A 278 -0.81 4.55 7.07
C ALA A 278 -0.07 4.52 8.40
N HIS A 279 0.64 3.43 8.65
CA HIS A 279 1.51 3.28 9.78
C HIS A 279 2.94 3.06 9.29
N SER A 280 3.82 4.03 9.54
CA SER A 280 5.24 3.94 9.24
C SER A 280 6.00 3.78 10.54
N PHE A 281 6.57 2.59 10.78
CA PHE A 281 7.33 2.35 12.00
C PHE A 281 8.65 1.61 11.79
N ASN A 282 9.65 1.94 12.61
CA ASN A 282 10.98 1.31 12.56
C ASN A 282 11.62 1.27 11.17
N ASN A 283 11.44 2.29 10.34
CA ASN A 283 12.14 2.42 9.07
C ASN A 283 13.41 3.25 9.23
N LEU A 284 14.41 2.97 8.40
CA LEU A 284 15.58 3.83 8.22
C LEU A 284 15.38 4.66 6.95
N ILE A 285 15.21 5.97 7.13
CA ILE A 285 14.81 6.88 6.05
C ILE A 285 15.95 7.86 5.78
N GLU A 286 16.70 7.59 4.70
CA GLU A 286 17.81 8.41 4.22
C GLU A 286 17.45 9.09 2.90
N TRP A 287 16.91 10.32 2.99
CA TRP A 287 16.29 11.00 1.86
C TRP A 287 17.00 12.28 1.41
N ARG A 288 16.76 12.72 0.18
CA ARG A 288 17.52 13.79 -0.48
C ARG A 288 16.75 15.07 -0.80
N SER A 289 15.44 15.03 -0.91
CA SER A 289 14.64 16.25 -1.15
C SER A 289 14.28 16.96 0.14
N GLY A 290 13.72 18.17 0.07
CA GLY A 290 13.26 18.88 1.28
C GLY A 290 12.07 18.22 2.00
N THR A 291 11.50 17.12 1.51
CA THR A 291 10.40 16.42 2.16
C THR A 291 10.50 14.89 2.03
N ALA A 292 10.42 14.17 3.15
CA ALA A 292 10.41 12.71 3.14
C ALA A 292 9.01 12.13 2.81
N MET A 293 8.04 12.41 3.68
CA MET A 293 6.67 11.90 3.64
C MET A 293 5.69 12.98 3.21
N SER A 294 4.50 12.60 2.77
CA SER A 294 3.44 13.58 2.50
C SER A 294 2.08 13.01 2.89
N THR A 295 1.24 13.83 3.49
CA THR A 295 -0.21 13.59 3.58
C THR A 295 -0.91 14.55 2.64
N ARG A 296 -1.63 14.02 1.67
CA ARG A 296 -2.33 14.81 0.65
C ARG A 296 -3.79 14.34 0.59
N LEU A 297 -4.73 15.26 0.40
CA LEU A 297 -6.18 14.95 0.33
C LEU A 297 -6.73 14.30 1.61
N SER A 298 -8.04 14.42 1.84
CA SER A 298 -8.69 14.07 3.11
C SER A 298 -9.80 13.07 2.94
N PRO A 299 -9.98 12.14 3.90
CA PRO A 299 -9.20 11.97 5.14
C PRO A 299 -7.95 11.12 4.91
N SER A 300 -6.75 11.69 5.10
CA SER A 300 -5.49 10.93 5.21
C SER A 300 -4.97 10.96 6.64
N GLN A 301 -4.50 9.84 7.16
CA GLN A 301 -3.90 9.74 8.49
C GLN A 301 -2.59 8.97 8.43
N ILE A 302 -1.55 9.47 9.10
CA ILE A 302 -0.29 8.75 9.26
C ILE A 302 0.19 8.78 10.72
N LEU A 303 0.53 7.60 11.24
CA LEU A 303 1.37 7.47 12.43
C LEU A 303 2.80 7.18 11.98
N VAL A 304 3.74 8.01 12.45
CA VAL A 304 5.18 7.88 12.20
C VAL A 304 5.86 7.54 13.52
N GLU A 305 6.13 6.26 13.75
CA GLU A 305 6.54 5.71 15.05
C GLU A 305 7.94 5.08 15.03
N ASN A 306 8.86 5.56 15.87
CA ASN A 306 10.19 4.98 16.05
C ASN A 306 11.01 4.73 14.76
N ASN A 307 10.87 5.62 13.77
CA ASN A 307 11.72 5.62 12.58
C ASN A 307 13.05 6.36 12.86
N ILE A 308 14.06 6.07 12.06
CA ILE A 308 15.33 6.80 12.03
C ILE A 308 15.30 7.72 10.80
N LEU A 309 15.37 9.02 11.04
CA LEU A 309 15.20 10.07 10.03
C LEU A 309 16.54 10.77 9.81
N ALA A 310 17.20 10.47 8.69
CA ALA A 310 18.58 10.86 8.42
C ALA A 310 18.73 11.47 7.00
N PRO A 311 18.40 12.76 6.81
CA PRO A 311 18.52 13.40 5.50
C PRO A 311 19.96 13.38 4.97
N GLN A 312 20.10 13.32 3.65
CA GLN A 312 21.38 13.14 2.94
C GLN A 312 21.82 14.37 2.14
N THR A 313 21.07 15.47 2.21
CA THR A 313 21.39 16.77 1.59
C THR A 313 21.13 17.90 2.60
N ASN A 314 21.62 19.11 2.36
CA ASN A 314 21.39 20.27 3.24
C ASN A 314 20.53 21.31 2.51
N VAL A 315 19.25 20.99 2.34
CA VAL A 315 18.28 21.78 1.56
C VAL A 315 17.13 22.34 2.42
N GLY A 316 17.21 22.17 3.74
CA GLY A 316 16.08 22.36 4.64
C GLY A 316 15.10 21.19 4.52
N HIS A 317 14.96 20.44 5.61
CA HIS A 317 14.26 19.15 5.59
C HIS A 317 13.02 19.16 6.46
N LYS A 318 11.89 18.78 5.86
CA LYS A 318 10.65 18.52 6.57
C LYS A 318 10.33 17.03 6.52
N VAL A 319 9.91 16.44 7.63
CA VAL A 319 9.52 15.02 7.60
C VAL A 319 8.25 14.82 6.80
N ILE A 320 7.27 15.71 6.98
CA ILE A 320 5.98 15.63 6.30
C ILE A 320 5.61 16.94 5.62
N SER A 321 5.31 16.90 4.32
CA SER A 321 4.63 18.02 3.66
C SER A 321 3.13 17.79 3.70
N LEU A 322 2.40 18.81 4.13
CA LEU A 322 0.96 18.89 4.01
C LEU A 322 0.67 19.55 2.66
N ALA A 323 0.00 18.84 1.76
CA ALA A 323 -0.64 19.51 0.64
C ALA A 323 -2.12 19.71 0.99
N GLU A 324 -2.60 20.95 0.88
CA GLU A 324 -4.03 21.32 0.99
C GLU A 324 -4.65 21.21 2.39
N ASP A 325 -3.85 21.20 3.47
CA ASP A 325 -4.27 21.36 4.89
C ASP A 325 -5.35 20.41 5.43
N ARG A 326 -5.43 19.16 4.94
CA ARG A 326 -6.54 18.25 5.32
C ARG A 326 -6.14 16.83 5.77
N GLY A 327 -4.86 16.56 6.05
CA GLY A 327 -4.40 15.28 6.61
C GLY A 327 -4.21 15.32 8.13
N ALA A 328 -4.09 14.15 8.76
CA ALA A 328 -3.66 14.00 10.14
C ALA A 328 -2.30 13.27 10.21
N ALA A 329 -1.40 13.76 11.04
CA ALA A 329 -0.06 13.21 11.21
C ALA A 329 0.37 13.29 12.67
N LYS A 330 0.91 12.18 13.18
CA LYS A 330 1.43 12.05 14.55
C LYS A 330 2.81 11.41 14.52
N PHE A 331 3.74 11.94 15.32
CA PHE A 331 5.11 11.45 15.46
C PHE A 331 5.33 10.91 16.87
N VAL A 332 5.86 9.69 16.98
CA VAL A 332 6.14 9.05 18.28
C VAL A 332 7.53 8.44 18.25
N GLY A 333 8.41 8.84 19.18
CA GLY A 333 9.70 8.16 19.44
C GLY A 333 10.70 8.04 18.29
N ASN A 334 10.55 8.84 17.22
CA ASN A 334 11.51 8.86 16.10
C ASN A 334 12.89 9.39 16.52
N LEU A 335 13.94 8.90 15.88
CA LEU A 335 15.31 9.37 16.03
C LEU A 335 15.70 10.27 14.86
N GLU A 336 16.06 11.50 15.18
CA GLU A 336 16.48 12.52 14.23
C GLU A 336 18.00 12.56 14.07
N ARG A 337 18.48 12.61 12.82
CA ARG A 337 19.91 12.72 12.51
C ARG A 337 20.15 13.79 11.43
N PRO A 338 19.91 15.08 11.74
CA PRO A 338 20.16 16.16 10.79
C PRO A 338 21.63 16.20 10.39
N LEU A 339 21.90 16.68 9.16
CA LEU A 339 23.26 17.00 8.75
C LEU A 339 23.80 18.19 9.57
N PRO A 340 25.13 18.34 9.69
CA PRO A 340 25.73 19.47 10.40
C PRO A 340 25.24 20.82 9.86
N GLY A 341 24.65 21.62 10.75
CA GLY A 341 24.11 22.95 10.41
C GLY A 341 22.73 22.94 9.77
N ASP A 342 22.07 21.79 9.69
CA ASP A 342 20.69 21.65 9.23
C ASP A 342 19.75 21.35 10.41
N THR A 343 18.45 21.48 10.19
CA THR A 343 17.38 21.10 11.11
C THR A 343 16.34 20.26 10.39
N ILE A 344 15.75 19.29 11.08
CA ILE A 344 14.60 18.56 10.56
C ILE A 344 13.34 19.16 11.20
N GLU A 345 12.39 19.58 10.36
CA GLU A 345 11.11 20.12 10.80
C GLU A 345 10.09 18.99 11.03
N PHE A 346 9.50 18.99 12.23
CA PHE A 346 8.42 18.13 12.66
C PHE A 346 7.18 18.97 12.91
N GLU A 347 6.16 18.77 12.08
CA GLU A 347 4.88 19.42 12.25
C GLU A 347 3.80 18.34 12.28
N GLU A 348 3.25 18.09 13.46
CA GLU A 348 2.04 17.29 13.61
C GLU A 348 0.83 18.06 13.10
N THR A 349 -0.18 17.33 12.65
CA THR A 349 -1.45 17.92 12.22
C THR A 349 -2.57 17.05 12.74
N ASN A 350 -3.49 17.63 13.52
CA ASN A 350 -4.58 16.89 14.17
C ASN A 350 -4.12 15.53 14.76
N PRO A 351 -3.03 15.48 15.55
CA PRO A 351 -2.42 14.23 16.00
C PRO A 351 -3.36 13.36 16.84
N GLU A 352 -4.33 13.98 17.53
CA GLU A 352 -5.40 13.30 18.26
C GLU A 352 -6.41 12.56 17.36
N SER A 353 -6.47 12.93 16.08
CA SER A 353 -7.32 12.29 15.08
C SER A 353 -6.64 11.10 14.38
N VAL A 354 -5.34 10.90 14.61
CA VAL A 354 -4.60 9.75 14.06
C VAL A 354 -5.00 8.48 14.80
N PHE A 355 -5.38 7.47 14.01
CA PHE A 355 -5.74 6.13 14.49
C PHE A 355 -4.66 5.46 15.35
N ASP A 356 -5.08 4.48 16.15
CA ASP A 356 -4.20 3.59 16.90
C ASP A 356 -4.07 2.24 16.15
N PRO A 357 -2.92 1.92 15.55
CA PRO A 357 -2.74 0.68 14.80
C PRO A 357 -2.93 -0.59 15.66
N SER A 358 -2.71 -0.51 16.98
CA SER A 358 -2.84 -1.66 17.88
C SER A 358 -4.29 -2.16 18.02
N THR A 359 -5.26 -1.33 17.62
CA THR A 359 -6.67 -1.73 17.50
C THR A 359 -6.95 -2.61 16.28
N SER A 360 -6.03 -2.63 15.31
CA SER A 360 -6.19 -3.35 14.03
C SER A 360 -5.28 -4.58 13.92
N TYR A 361 -4.05 -4.52 14.43
CA TYR A 361 -3.11 -5.64 14.42
C TYR A 361 -2.11 -5.54 15.58
N SER A 362 -1.54 -6.68 15.95
CA SER A 362 -0.48 -6.74 16.96
C SER A 362 0.88 -6.39 16.34
N TYR A 363 1.65 -5.54 17.01
CA TYR A 363 3.01 -5.21 16.62
C TYR A 363 3.82 -4.76 17.84
N THR A 364 5.14 -4.71 17.70
CA THR A 364 6.04 -4.04 18.65
C THR A 364 6.89 -3.05 17.88
N ALA A 365 6.81 -1.78 18.22
CA ALA A 365 7.73 -0.78 17.70
C ALA A 365 8.99 -0.73 18.58
N GLU A 366 10.12 -1.15 18.03
CA GLU A 366 11.43 -1.10 18.69
C GLU A 366 11.87 0.36 18.91
N PRO A 367 12.63 0.69 19.97
CA PRO A 367 13.14 2.06 20.13
C PRO A 367 14.05 2.49 18.97
N ALA A 368 13.85 3.70 18.44
CA ALA A 368 14.72 4.25 17.40
C ALA A 368 16.12 4.57 17.96
N ASN A 369 17.10 3.73 17.63
CA ASN A 369 18.47 3.85 18.14
C ASN A 369 19.51 3.28 17.16
N GLY A 370 20.78 3.18 17.58
CA GLY A 370 21.85 2.60 16.76
C GLY A 370 21.74 1.09 16.53
N ASP A 371 21.08 0.35 17.42
CA ASP A 371 20.87 -1.10 17.28
C ASP A 371 19.82 -1.36 16.20
N LEU A 372 18.73 -0.61 16.19
CA LEU A 372 17.71 -0.67 15.15
C LEU A 372 18.28 -0.33 13.77
N ASP A 373 19.13 0.70 13.67
CA ASP A 373 19.85 1.05 12.43
C ASP A 373 20.67 -0.13 11.90
N ALA A 374 21.52 -0.70 12.74
CA ALA A 374 22.35 -1.85 12.38
C ALA A 374 21.50 -3.06 11.99
N TYR A 375 20.39 -3.28 12.69
CA TYR A 375 19.45 -4.36 12.40
C TYR A 375 18.78 -4.19 11.03
N ILE A 376 18.25 -2.99 10.72
CA ILE A 376 17.63 -2.70 9.43
C ILE A 376 18.63 -2.89 8.29
N ARG A 377 19.84 -2.31 8.38
CA ARG A 377 20.86 -2.45 7.33
C ARG A 377 21.30 -3.89 7.09
N ALA A 378 21.23 -4.74 8.10
CA ALA A 378 21.59 -6.15 7.99
C ALA A 378 20.46 -7.03 7.45
N ASN A 379 19.20 -6.60 7.53
CA ASN A 379 18.03 -7.47 7.28
C ASN A 379 17.06 -6.95 6.22
N ALA A 380 17.15 -5.68 5.86
CA ALA A 380 16.36 -5.10 4.78
C ALA A 380 16.98 -5.44 3.42
N GLY A 381 16.13 -5.56 2.41
CA GLY A 381 16.54 -5.90 1.06
C GLY A 381 16.64 -7.41 0.80
N TRP A 382 17.04 -7.74 -0.41
CA TRP A 382 17.25 -9.13 -0.84
C TRP A 382 18.29 -9.82 0.04
N GLN A 383 18.00 -11.08 0.41
CA GLN A 383 18.88 -11.91 1.22
C GLN A 383 19.29 -13.18 0.47
N ASP A 384 20.57 -13.53 0.55
CA ASP A 384 21.09 -14.82 0.09
C ASP A 384 20.76 -15.90 1.13
N VAL A 385 19.53 -16.40 1.08
CA VAL A 385 19.01 -17.45 1.97
C VAL A 385 18.47 -18.61 1.14
N PRO A 386 18.57 -19.86 1.63
CA PRO A 386 18.04 -21.01 0.91
C PRO A 386 16.50 -20.95 0.83
N PHE A 387 15.94 -21.57 -0.20
CA PHE A 387 14.52 -21.88 -0.22
C PHE A 387 14.22 -22.91 0.89
N PRO A 388 13.22 -22.70 1.76
CA PRO A 388 12.91 -23.67 2.81
C PRO A 388 12.33 -24.96 2.21
N GLU A 389 13.12 -26.03 2.18
CA GLU A 389 12.68 -27.36 1.75
C GLU A 389 12.34 -28.24 2.97
N VAL A 390 11.50 -29.26 2.76
CA VAL A 390 11.37 -30.35 3.73
C VAL A 390 12.67 -31.18 3.65
N PRO A 391 13.35 -31.48 4.78
CA PRO A 391 14.58 -32.26 4.81
C PRO A 391 14.52 -33.63 4.11
#